data_AF-A0A7S0ZGZ5-F1
#
_entry.id   AF-A0A7S0ZGZ5-F1
#
_cell.length_a   1.000
_cell.length_b   1.000
_cell.length_c   1.000
_cell.angle_alpha   90.00
_cell.angle_beta   90.00
_cell.angle_gamma   90.00
#
_symmetry.space_group_name_H-M   'P 1'
#
loop_
_entity.id
_entity.type
_entity.pdbx_description
1 polymer ?
#
loop_
_entity_poly.entity_id
_entity_poly.type
_entity_poly.pdbx_seq_one_letter_code
_entity_poly.pdbx_strand_id
1 'polypeptide(L)'
;YVRDVRDKVLAQAMQESALVSYHEIVTETVLNFMIHHGYAASAAVFARDTGREESVGAEVASTLQRQRICRLVLDGQIRQAIDAATEMHPDILENDEDTLFQLRCQEFIELIRRKGPIGDILAFGKQQLS
;
A
#
# COMPACT_ATOMS: atom_id res chain seq x y z
N TYR A 1 41.97 11.94 39.38
CA TYR A 1 41.34 10.62 39.60
C TYR A 1 39.82 10.69 39.52
N VAL A 2 39.12 11.36 40.44
CA VAL A 2 37.63 11.42 40.45
C VAL A 2 37.03 12.07 39.18
N ARG A 3 37.67 13.10 38.61
CA ARG A 3 37.23 13.71 37.34
C ARG A 3 37.32 12.73 36.17
N ASP A 4 38.42 11.98 36.07
CA ASP A 4 38.64 11.00 35.01
C ASP A 4 37.61 9.85 35.06
N VAL A 5 37.25 9.41 36.27
CA VAL A 5 36.19 8.40 36.46
C VAL A 5 34.82 8.96 36.07
N ARG A 6 34.49 10.19 36.49
CA ARG A 6 33.24 10.84 36.13
C ARG A 6 33.12 11.04 34.61
N ASP A 7 34.20 11.46 33.97
CA ASP A 7 34.21 11.74 32.53
C ASP A 7 34.11 10.43 31.73
N LYS A 8 34.68 9.32 32.22
CA LYS A 8 34.46 7.97 31.68
C LYS A 8 33.05 7.45 31.89
N VAL A 9 32.46 7.66 33.07
CA VAL A 9 31.07 7.26 33.36
C VAL A 9 30.09 8.06 32.51
N LEU A 10 30.33 9.36 32.29
CA LEU A 10 29.53 10.17 31.38
C LEU A 10 29.68 9.70 29.93
N ALA A 11 30.90 9.40 29.47
CA ALA A 11 31.12 8.85 28.13
C ALA A 11 30.44 7.48 27.95
N GLN A 12 30.42 6.64 28.99
CA GLN A 12 29.78 5.33 28.99
C GLN A 12 28.25 5.43 29.04
N ALA A 13 27.69 6.35 29.83
CA ALA A 13 26.25 6.64 29.87
C ALA A 13 25.76 7.28 28.55
N MET A 14 26.60 8.10 27.90
CA MET A 14 26.34 8.61 26.56
C MET A 14 26.43 7.51 25.49
N GLN A 15 27.32 6.53 25.64
CA GLN A 15 27.36 5.33 24.78
C GLN A 15 26.19 4.38 25.00
N GLU A 16 25.66 4.24 26.23
CA GLU A 16 24.44 3.47 26.50
C GLU A 16 23.19 4.12 25.90
N SER A 17 23.20 5.43 25.66
CA SER A 17 22.16 6.13 24.89
C SER A 17 22.15 5.79 23.39
N ALA A 18 23.11 4.99 22.90
CA ALA A 18 23.24 4.58 21.50
C ALA A 18 22.55 3.25 21.15
N LEU A 19 21.88 2.59 22.11
CA LEU A 19 20.83 1.65 21.76
C LEU A 19 19.67 2.50 21.22
N VAL A 20 19.33 2.36 19.94
CA VAL A 20 18.15 2.98 19.29
C VAL A 20 17.07 3.12 20.35
N SER A 21 16.65 4.37 20.62
CA SER A 21 15.78 4.66 21.76
C SER A 21 14.59 3.71 21.69
N TYR A 22 14.21 3.04 22.77
CA TYR A 22 13.07 2.11 22.77
C TYR A 22 11.83 2.74 22.11
N HIS A 23 11.66 4.05 22.32
CA HIS A 23 10.67 4.87 21.65
C HIS A 23 10.77 4.85 20.12
N GLU A 24 11.97 4.98 19.54
CA GLU A 24 12.21 4.90 18.09
C GLU A 24 11.85 3.51 17.55
N ILE A 25 12.26 2.43 18.23
CA ILE A 25 11.94 1.05 17.82
C ILE A 25 10.42 0.84 17.79
N VAL A 26 9.73 1.23 18.86
CA VAL A 26 8.27 1.11 18.96
C VAL A 26 7.58 1.97 17.90
N THR A 27 8.03 3.20 17.72
CA THR A 27 7.47 4.12 16.72
C THR A 27 7.57 3.54 15.31
N GLU A 28 8.75 3.05 14.91
CA GLU A 28 8.95 2.40 13.61
C GLU A 28 8.10 1.13 13.46
N THR A 29 8.01 0.32 14.51
CA THR A 29 7.21 -0.92 14.47
C THR A 29 5.72 -0.63 14.26
N VAL A 30 5.19 0.35 14.99
CA VAL A 30 3.78 0.77 14.87
C VAL A 30 3.51 1.35 13.48
N LEU A 31 4.42 2.19 12.98
CA LEU A 31 4.30 2.81 11.66
C LEU A 31 4.30 1.77 10.55
N ASN A 32 5.25 0.83 10.58
CA ASN A 32 5.33 -0.30 9.64
C ASN A 32 4.06 -1.16 9.70
N PHE A 33 3.56 -1.46 10.90
CA PHE A 33 2.31 -2.19 11.05
C PHE A 33 1.16 -1.46 10.35
N MET A 34 1.02 -0.14 10.57
CA MET A 34 -0.03 0.66 9.96
C MET A 34 0.04 0.65 8.43
N ILE A 35 1.22 0.89 7.87
CA ILE A 35 1.44 0.92 6.42
C ILE A 35 1.14 -0.46 5.81
N HIS A 36 1.72 -1.53 6.36
CA HIS A 36 1.54 -2.88 5.83
C HIS A 36 0.08 -3.34 5.84
N HIS A 37 -0.69 -2.97 6.87
CA HIS A 37 -2.09 -3.37 6.99
C HIS A 37 -3.07 -2.42 6.30
N GLY A 38 -2.58 -1.43 5.54
CA GLY A 38 -3.44 -0.53 4.79
C GLY A 38 -3.98 0.65 5.60
N TYR A 39 -3.53 0.89 6.83
CA TYR A 39 -3.99 2.02 7.63
C TYR A 39 -3.28 3.33 7.24
N ALA A 40 -3.28 3.66 5.94
CA ALA A 40 -2.50 4.77 5.36
C ALA A 40 -2.83 6.14 5.97
N ALA A 41 -4.12 6.43 6.22
CA ALA A 41 -4.52 7.69 6.85
C ALA A 41 -3.98 7.81 8.29
N SER A 42 -4.07 6.72 9.07
CA SER A 42 -3.50 6.66 10.43
C SER A 42 -1.98 6.73 10.41
N ALA A 43 -1.33 6.05 9.47
CA ALA A 43 0.12 6.07 9.29
C ALA A 43 0.63 7.49 8.98
N ALA A 44 -0.05 8.22 8.09
CA ALA A 44 0.32 9.59 7.73
C ALA A 44 0.24 10.54 8.94
N VAL A 45 -0.86 10.46 9.70
CA VAL A 45 -1.04 11.26 10.93
C VAL A 45 0.00 10.90 11.98
N PHE A 46 0.22 9.60 12.21
CA PHE A 46 1.19 9.12 13.19
C PHE A 46 2.64 9.48 12.82
N ALA A 47 3.00 9.42 11.53
CA ALA A 47 4.31 9.83 11.04
C ALA A 47 4.55 11.32 11.27
N ARG A 48 3.57 12.18 10.94
CA ARG A 48 3.66 13.63 11.20
C ARG A 48 3.85 13.90 12.69
N ASP A 49 3.03 13.29 13.54
CA ASP A 49 3.06 13.53 14.99
C ASP A 49 4.36 13.00 15.66
N THR A 50 5.08 12.10 14.99
CA THR A 50 6.37 11.54 15.44
C THR A 50 7.58 12.06 14.65
N GLY A 51 7.41 13.07 13.79
CA GLY A 51 8.49 13.72 13.04
C GLY A 51 9.10 12.88 11.91
N ARG A 52 8.31 11.98 11.31
CA ARG A 52 8.71 10.98 10.29
C ARG A 52 7.95 11.10 8.96
N GLU A 53 7.29 12.23 8.72
CA GLU A 53 6.46 12.41 7.53
C GLU A 53 7.24 12.20 6.21
N GLU A 54 8.49 12.65 6.16
CA GLU A 54 9.35 12.51 4.98
C GLU A 54 9.77 11.07 4.71
N SER A 55 9.86 10.22 5.74
CA SER A 55 10.39 8.86 5.60
C SER A 55 9.36 7.82 5.14
N VAL A 56 8.07 8.15 5.14
CA VAL A 56 7.00 7.18 4.81
C VAL A 56 6.06 7.62 3.68
N GLY A 57 6.31 8.80 3.11
CA GLY A 57 5.41 9.37 2.10
C GLY A 57 5.19 8.44 0.91
N ALA A 58 6.23 7.77 0.43
CA ALA A 58 6.15 6.86 -0.72
C ALA A 58 5.34 5.59 -0.39
N GLU A 59 5.54 5.00 0.78
CA GLU A 59 4.88 3.77 1.22
C GLU A 59 3.41 4.01 1.55
N VAL A 60 3.08 5.16 2.15
CA VAL A 60 1.70 5.61 2.37
C VAL A 60 1.01 5.85 1.03
N ALA A 61 1.65 6.55 0.09
CA ALA A 61 1.10 6.80 -1.24
C ALA A 61 0.82 5.49 -1.99
N SER A 62 1.80 4.57 -2.00
CA SER A 62 1.68 3.25 -2.61
C SER A 62 0.53 2.44 -1.99
N THR A 63 0.37 2.52 -0.67
CA THR A 63 -0.74 1.87 0.05
C THR A 63 -2.10 2.43 -0.35
N LEU A 64 -2.26 3.76 -0.42
CA LEU A 64 -3.50 4.41 -0.87
C LEU A 64 -3.85 4.02 -2.31
N GLN A 65 -2.84 3.95 -3.16
CA GLN A 65 -2.93 3.51 -4.54
C GLN A 65 -3.50 2.09 -4.66
N ARG A 66 -2.94 1.12 -3.92
CA ARG A 66 -3.48 -0.25 -3.86
C ARG A 66 -4.91 -0.29 -3.33
N GLN A 67 -5.21 0.48 -2.27
CA GLN A 67 -6.56 0.56 -1.72
C GLN A 67 -7.57 1.08 -2.74
N ARG A 68 -7.19 2.08 -3.54
CA ARG A 68 -8.03 2.59 -4.62
C ARG A 68 -8.36 1.48 -5.63
N ILE A 69 -7.38 0.69 -6.07
CA ILE A 69 -7.62 -0.45 -6.96
C ILE A 69 -8.60 -1.44 -6.33
N CYS A 70 -8.34 -1.87 -5.10
CA CYS A 70 -9.22 -2.81 -4.40
C CYS A 70 -10.65 -2.26 -4.28
N ARG A 71 -10.80 -0.96 -4.02
CA ARG A 71 -12.12 -0.33 -3.93
C ARG A 71 -12.84 -0.30 -5.27
N LEU A 72 -12.15 0.01 -6.37
CA LEU A 72 -12.73 -0.07 -7.72
C LEU A 72 -13.23 -1.48 -8.03
N VAL A 73 -12.51 -2.52 -7.62
CA VAL A 73 -12.97 -3.91 -7.76
C VAL A 73 -14.25 -4.14 -6.95
N LEU A 74 -14.26 -3.76 -5.67
CA LEU A 74 -15.40 -3.94 -4.77
C LEU A 74 -16.65 -3.17 -5.23
N ASP A 75 -16.48 -1.98 -5.81
CA ASP A 75 -17.55 -1.15 -6.35
C ASP A 75 -18.02 -1.62 -7.75
N GLY A 76 -17.46 -2.73 -8.28
CA GLY A 76 -17.80 -3.30 -9.58
C GLY A 76 -17.35 -2.43 -10.76
N GLN A 77 -16.39 -1.53 -10.55
CA GLN A 77 -15.77 -0.67 -11.56
C GLN A 77 -14.52 -1.35 -12.13
N ILE A 78 -14.67 -2.60 -12.60
CA ILE A 78 -13.54 -3.49 -12.89
C ILE A 78 -12.61 -2.94 -13.96
N ARG A 79 -13.15 -2.33 -15.02
CA ARG A 79 -12.35 -1.69 -16.07
C ARG A 79 -11.37 -0.66 -15.51
N GLN A 80 -11.87 0.22 -14.65
CA GLN A 80 -11.06 1.25 -14.00
C GLN A 80 -10.02 0.65 -13.05
N ALA A 81 -10.36 -0.48 -12.40
CA ALA A 81 -9.42 -1.20 -11.54
C ALA A 81 -8.24 -1.78 -12.35
N ILE A 82 -8.52 -2.38 -13.52
CA ILE A 82 -7.50 -2.88 -14.45
C ILE A 82 -6.62 -1.71 -14.92
N ASP A 83 -7.23 -0.64 -15.43
CA ASP A 83 -6.48 0.53 -15.94
C ASP A 83 -5.57 1.12 -14.85
N ALA A 84 -6.08 1.27 -13.62
CA ALA A 84 -5.30 1.80 -12.49
C ALA A 84 -4.17 0.86 -12.03
N ALA A 85 -4.37 -0.47 -12.13
CA ALA A 85 -3.33 -1.44 -11.83
C ALA A 85 -2.20 -1.39 -12.87
N THR A 86 -2.55 -1.34 -14.15
CA THR A 86 -1.59 -1.21 -15.25
C THR A 86 -0.85 0.14 -15.22
N GLU A 87 -1.52 1.24 -14.87
CA GLU A 87 -0.87 2.54 -14.71
C GLU A 87 0.18 2.53 -13.60
N MET A 88 -0.11 1.84 -12.49
CA MET A 88 0.78 1.73 -11.35
C MET A 88 1.97 0.81 -11.62
N HIS A 89 1.70 -0.35 -12.23
CA HIS A 89 2.70 -1.34 -12.59
C HIS A 89 2.25 -2.05 -13.89
N PRO A 90 2.77 -1.63 -15.06
CA PRO A 90 2.32 -2.14 -16.36
C PRO A 90 2.33 -3.67 -16.45
N ASP A 91 3.38 -4.28 -15.90
CA ASP A 91 3.60 -5.72 -16.04
C ASP A 91 2.83 -6.56 -15.00
N ILE A 92 2.13 -5.94 -14.03
CA ILE A 92 1.58 -6.70 -12.88
C ILE A 92 0.48 -7.67 -13.28
N LEU A 93 -0.38 -7.27 -14.22
CA LEU A 93 -1.46 -8.10 -14.75
C LEU A 93 -1.02 -8.90 -15.98
N GLU A 94 0.04 -8.47 -16.67
CA GLU A 94 0.63 -9.24 -17.77
C GLU A 94 1.37 -10.48 -17.25
N ASN A 95 2.00 -10.37 -16.08
CA ASN A 95 2.68 -11.49 -15.42
C ASN A 95 1.73 -12.43 -14.65
N ASP A 96 0.47 -12.05 -14.47
CA ASP A 96 -0.57 -12.83 -13.78
C ASP A 96 -1.84 -12.90 -14.64
N GLU A 97 -1.74 -13.69 -15.72
CA GLU A 97 -2.82 -13.90 -16.68
C GLU A 97 -4.08 -14.48 -16.02
N ASP A 98 -3.93 -15.31 -14.98
CA ASP A 98 -5.05 -15.90 -14.24
C ASP A 98 -5.87 -14.81 -13.52
N THR A 99 -5.20 -13.90 -12.80
CA THR A 99 -5.88 -12.76 -12.15
C THR A 99 -6.50 -11.83 -13.20
N LEU A 100 -5.79 -11.54 -14.29
CA LEU A 100 -6.34 -10.70 -15.36
C LEU A 100 -7.59 -11.33 -15.99
N PHE A 101 -7.58 -12.64 -16.25
CA PHE A 101 -8.74 -13.35 -16.77
C PHE A 101 -9.93 -13.32 -15.79
N GLN A 102 -9.67 -13.52 -14.50
CA GLN A 102 -10.71 -13.40 -13.46
C GLN A 102 -11.31 -12.00 -13.41
N LEU A 103 -10.49 -10.95 -13.50
CA LEU A 103 -10.97 -9.57 -13.56
C LEU A 103 -11.83 -9.34 -14.80
N ARG A 104 -11.42 -9.82 -15.98
CA ARG A 104 -12.25 -9.73 -17.20
C ARG A 104 -13.59 -10.47 -17.05
N CYS A 105 -13.59 -11.63 -16.38
CA CYS A 105 -14.84 -12.35 -16.07
C CYS A 105 -15.76 -11.51 -15.17
N GLN A 106 -15.20 -10.85 -14.14
CA GLN A 106 -15.97 -9.93 -13.29
C GLN A 106 -16.47 -8.70 -14.07
N GLU A 107 -15.67 -8.12 -14.97
CA GLU A 107 -16.09 -7.01 -15.84
C GLU A 107 -17.30 -7.40 -16.69
N PHE A 108 -17.28 -8.61 -17.25
CA PHE A 108 -18.40 -9.16 -18.03
C PHE A 108 -19.66 -9.35 -17.18
N ILE A 109 -19.54 -9.91 -15.98
CA ILE A 109 -20.66 -10.06 -15.03
C ILE A 109 -21.26 -8.68 -14.70
N GLU A 110 -20.42 -7.68 -14.45
CA GLU A 110 -20.85 -6.32 -14.15
C GLU A 110 -21.59 -5.66 -15.33
N LEU A 111 -21.12 -5.89 -16.55
CA LEU A 111 -21.77 -5.41 -17.76
C LEU A 111 -23.18 -6.01 -17.93
N ILE A 112 -23.33 -7.32 -17.66
CA ILE A 112 -24.64 -8.00 -17.64
C ILE A 112 -25.54 -7.44 -16.54
N ARG A 113 -25.01 -7.31 -15.31
CA ARG A 113 -25.75 -6.85 -14.14
C ARG A 113 -26.34 -5.46 -14.34
N ARG A 114 -25.62 -4.57 -15.04
CA ARG A 114 -26.05 -3.22 -15.39
C ARG A 114 -27.03 -3.16 -16.57
N LYS A 115 -27.46 -4.31 -17.12
CA LYS A 115 -28.29 -4.41 -18.33
C LYS A 115 -27.66 -3.67 -19.51
N GLY A 116 -26.35 -3.81 -19.67
CA GLY A 116 -25.63 -3.25 -20.81
C GLY A 116 -26.24 -3.73 -22.14
N PRO A 117 -26.02 -3.00 -23.25
CA PRO A 117 -26.48 -3.44 -24.56
C PRO A 117 -25.98 -4.85 -24.87
N ILE A 118 -26.87 -5.72 -25.35
CA ILE A 118 -26.52 -7.12 -25.64
C ILE A 118 -25.40 -7.24 -26.67
N GLY A 119 -25.28 -6.27 -27.58
CA GLY A 119 -24.18 -6.17 -28.54
C GLY A 119 -22.82 -6.03 -27.84
N ASP A 120 -22.72 -5.13 -26.86
CA ASP A 120 -21.49 -4.86 -26.12
C ASP A 120 -21.09 -6.06 -25.25
N ILE A 121 -22.07 -6.70 -24.61
CA ILE A 121 -21.88 -7.93 -23.83
C ILE A 121 -21.29 -9.03 -24.72
N LEU A 122 -21.93 -9.31 -25.86
CA LEU A 122 -21.48 -10.36 -26.77
C LEU A 122 -20.10 -10.06 -27.39
N ALA A 123 -19.84 -8.79 -27.73
CA ALA A 123 -18.54 -8.38 -28.24
C ALA A 123 -17.44 -8.55 -27.20
N PHE A 124 -17.69 -8.13 -25.95
CA PHE A 124 -16.75 -8.28 -24.85
C PHE A 124 -16.41 -9.76 -24.60
N GLY A 125 -17.43 -10.61 -24.47
CA GLY A 125 -17.22 -12.04 -24.22
C GLY A 125 -16.38 -12.72 -25.30
N LYS A 126 -16.55 -12.35 -26.58
CA LYS A 126 -15.75 -12.93 -27.67
C LYS A 126 -14.31 -12.42 -27.74
N GLN A 127 -14.07 -11.16 -27.38
CA GLN A 127 -12.75 -10.53 -27.55
C GLN A 127 -11.86 -10.71 -26.32
N GLN A 128 -12.45 -10.71 -25.13
CA GLN A 128 -11.71 -10.61 -23.88
C GLN A 128 -11.68 -11.91 -23.08
N LEU A 129 -12.60 -12.86 -23.36
CA LEU A 129 -12.77 -14.11 -22.62
C LEU A 129 -12.63 -15.37 -23.49
N SER A 130 -12.24 -15.23 -24.76
CA SER A 130 -11.93 -16.36 -25.65
C SER A 130 -10.44 -16.68 -25.62
#